data_AF-A0A941URW7-F1
#
_entry.id   AF-A0A941URW7-F1
#
_cell.length_a   1.000
_cell.length_b   1.000
_cell.length_c   1.000
_cell.angle_alpha   90.00
_cell.angle_beta   90.00
_cell.angle_gamma   90.00
#
_symmetry.space_group_name_H-M   'P 1'
#
loop_
_entity.id
_entity.type
_entity.pdbx_description
1 polymer ?
#
loop_
_entity_poly.entity_id
_entity_poly.type
_entity_poly.pdbx_seq_one_letter_code
_entity_poly.pdbx_strand_id
1 'polypeptide(L)'
;MRARLLQGHRTLKEEYGAPAKGTPTGPGDAFVIDAATRESMLNQDPQSAAVLKPYVAGRDIDKWQFGQPSRWLVHLPAGKMNVDDYPAVRQYLETHRAELEKRPGHQKWYELDGEYASESDTEVQPKIIFFQDAGRPAFALDRSGAHFAHSGFSLPHEDYYLLGVLNSKLQRFLIQSQVEESGVEAGVQQAHLEVLPFPVPLLEHKTMIGSTSHFCVKLAGERDGFHAHMHQEIAQHLAPGGAASELSERLLGWHLLDIVSFQEEVRRHFGAAIAQDMLPSWDGLLREAKQQLSIIDADMWRAEQQIDRCMYEMFELSEEEIELLNSRY
;
A
#
# COMPACT_ATOMS: atom_id res chain seq x y z
N MET A 1 -24.07 -19.57 -1.92
CA MET A 1 -23.57 -18.27 -1.42
C MET A 1 -22.96 -17.42 -2.55
N ARG A 2 -21.71 -17.62 -2.99
CA ARG A 2 -21.03 -16.74 -3.99
C ARG A 2 -21.86 -16.40 -5.23
N ALA A 3 -22.40 -17.40 -5.92
CA ALA A 3 -23.19 -17.17 -7.15
C ALA A 3 -24.43 -16.28 -6.92
N ARG A 4 -25.03 -16.35 -5.72
CA ARG A 4 -26.13 -15.46 -5.31
C ARG A 4 -25.62 -14.03 -5.09
N LEU A 5 -24.51 -13.88 -4.38
CA LEU A 5 -23.93 -12.58 -4.01
C LEU A 5 -23.41 -11.78 -5.21
N LEU A 6 -22.96 -12.46 -6.28
CA LEU A 6 -22.53 -11.82 -7.53
C LEU A 6 -23.70 -11.36 -8.42
N GLN A 7 -24.95 -11.65 -8.05
CA GLN A 7 -26.14 -11.29 -8.82
C GLN A 7 -26.97 -10.23 -8.10
N GLY A 8 -27.80 -9.48 -8.84
CA GLY A 8 -28.78 -8.55 -8.27
C GLY A 8 -28.24 -7.18 -7.84
N HIS A 9 -26.93 -6.94 -7.96
CA HIS A 9 -26.30 -5.64 -7.70
C HIS A 9 -25.58 -5.12 -8.95
N ARG A 10 -25.45 -3.80 -9.05
CA ARG A 10 -24.56 -3.19 -10.04
C ARG A 10 -23.12 -3.58 -9.71
N THR A 11 -22.27 -3.64 -10.72
CA THR A 11 -20.86 -4.00 -10.53
C THR A 11 -20.01 -2.77 -10.21
N LEU A 12 -18.82 -2.98 -9.63
CA LEU A 12 -17.82 -1.94 -9.42
C LEU A 12 -17.55 -1.14 -10.70
N LYS A 13 -17.44 -1.83 -11.85
CA LYS A 13 -17.24 -1.20 -13.15
C LYS A 13 -18.40 -0.30 -13.56
N GLU A 14 -19.63 -0.74 -13.33
CA GLU A 14 -20.82 0.04 -13.68
C GLU A 14 -20.99 1.28 -12.80
N GLU A 15 -20.52 1.25 -11.56
CA GLU A 15 -20.65 2.37 -10.61
C GLU A 15 -19.46 3.34 -10.65
N TYR A 16 -18.23 2.83 -10.71
CA TYR A 16 -17.00 3.63 -10.57
C TYR A 16 -16.05 3.54 -11.77
N GLY A 17 -16.38 2.73 -12.78
CA GLY A 17 -15.52 2.48 -13.93
C GLY A 17 -14.53 1.34 -13.72
N ALA A 18 -13.83 0.97 -14.80
CA ALA A 18 -12.83 -0.08 -14.76
C ALA A 18 -11.57 0.37 -13.99
N PRO A 19 -11.03 -0.45 -13.07
CA PRO A 19 -9.77 -0.13 -12.40
C PRO A 19 -8.64 0.02 -13.42
N ALA A 20 -7.85 1.09 -13.33
CA ALA A 20 -6.71 1.34 -14.21
C ALA A 20 -5.47 0.58 -13.71
N LYS A 21 -4.72 -0.04 -14.61
CA LYS A 21 -3.46 -0.74 -14.28
C LYS A 21 -2.33 0.25 -14.01
N GLY A 22 -1.37 -0.16 -13.18
CA GLY A 22 -0.15 0.61 -12.93
C GLY A 22 0.83 0.58 -14.09
N THR A 23 1.89 1.36 -13.93
CA THR A 23 2.91 1.60 -14.95
C THR A 23 3.95 0.46 -14.96
N PRO A 24 4.24 -0.17 -16.11
CA PRO A 24 5.40 -1.04 -16.28
C PRO A 24 6.69 -0.24 -16.14
N THR A 25 7.58 -0.72 -15.28
CA THR A 25 8.84 -0.09 -14.89
C THR A 25 10.05 -0.60 -15.65
N GLY A 26 9.82 -1.30 -16.77
CA GLY A 26 10.85 -1.95 -17.58
C GLY A 26 11.46 -3.20 -16.93
N PRO A 27 12.34 -3.91 -17.66
CA PRO A 27 13.10 -5.03 -17.12
C PRO A 27 13.87 -4.63 -15.86
N GLY A 28 13.80 -5.46 -14.82
CA GLY A 28 14.57 -5.27 -13.58
C GLY A 28 14.25 -3.98 -12.82
N ASP A 29 13.08 -3.37 -13.04
CA ASP A 29 12.72 -2.07 -12.46
C ASP A 29 13.72 -0.95 -12.82
N ALA A 30 14.32 -0.98 -14.02
CA ALA A 30 15.32 -0.02 -14.48
C ALA A 30 14.89 1.46 -14.45
N PHE A 31 13.58 1.75 -14.35
CA PHE A 31 13.07 3.11 -14.18
C PHE A 31 12.76 3.46 -12.72
N VAL A 32 13.01 2.59 -11.74
CA VAL A 32 12.72 2.82 -10.34
C VAL A 32 14.01 2.99 -9.55
N ILE A 33 14.14 4.12 -8.86
CA ILE A 33 15.31 4.47 -8.07
C ILE A 33 14.96 4.62 -6.59
N ASP A 34 15.97 4.41 -5.74
CA ASP A 34 15.89 4.66 -4.30
C ASP A 34 16.17 6.14 -3.95
N ALA A 35 16.06 6.45 -2.65
CA ALA A 35 16.24 7.81 -2.14
C ALA A 35 17.65 8.33 -2.38
N ALA A 36 18.66 7.49 -2.13
CA ALA A 36 20.07 7.87 -2.27
C ALA A 36 20.43 8.18 -3.74
N THR A 37 19.94 7.37 -4.67
CA THR A 37 20.13 7.58 -6.12
C THR A 37 19.42 8.86 -6.56
N ARG A 38 18.17 9.09 -6.12
CA ARG A 38 17.46 10.34 -6.39
C ARG A 38 18.21 11.56 -5.87
N GLU A 39 18.67 11.54 -4.63
CA GLU A 39 19.40 12.66 -4.04
C GLU A 39 20.70 12.94 -4.80
N SER A 40 21.45 11.89 -5.15
CA SER A 40 22.65 12.01 -5.99
C SER A 40 22.34 12.64 -7.34
N MET A 41 21.26 12.22 -8.01
CA MET A 41 20.82 12.82 -9.29
C MET A 41 20.47 14.29 -9.13
N LEU A 42 19.69 14.65 -8.12
CA LEU A 42 19.24 16.03 -7.90
C LEU A 42 20.38 16.98 -7.51
N ASN A 43 21.41 16.47 -6.83
CA ASN A 43 22.61 17.24 -6.51
C ASN A 43 23.45 17.52 -7.76
N GLN A 44 23.47 16.60 -8.73
CA GLN A 44 24.22 16.76 -9.98
C GLN A 44 23.44 17.56 -11.02
N ASP A 45 22.13 17.35 -11.08
CA ASP A 45 21.21 17.96 -12.03
C ASP A 45 19.84 18.23 -11.37
N PRO A 46 19.63 19.44 -10.81
CA PRO A 46 18.36 19.80 -10.19
C PRO A 46 17.16 19.75 -11.15
N GLN A 47 17.36 19.86 -12.47
CA GLN A 47 16.26 19.80 -13.45
C GLN A 47 15.64 18.40 -13.52
N SER A 48 16.40 17.36 -13.18
CA SER A 48 15.91 15.98 -13.07
C SER A 48 14.70 15.85 -12.14
N ALA A 49 14.47 16.78 -11.19
CA ALA A 49 13.27 16.79 -10.36
C ALA A 49 11.96 16.76 -11.15
N ALA A 50 11.94 17.30 -12.38
CA ALA A 50 10.75 17.32 -13.24
C ALA A 50 10.29 15.91 -13.64
N VAL A 51 11.23 14.96 -13.73
CA VAL A 51 11.00 13.59 -14.22
C VAL A 51 11.11 12.54 -13.11
N LEU A 52 11.44 12.91 -11.88
CA LEU A 52 11.49 11.98 -10.75
C LEU A 52 10.19 12.04 -9.95
N LYS A 53 9.30 11.08 -10.18
CA LYS A 53 7.96 11.04 -9.57
C LYS A 53 7.90 10.02 -8.44
N PRO A 54 7.17 10.27 -7.33
CA PRO A 54 7.00 9.27 -6.27
C PRO A 54 6.45 7.95 -6.84
N TYR A 55 6.93 6.82 -6.33
CA TYR A 55 6.57 5.49 -6.79
C TYR A 55 6.29 4.52 -5.64
N VAL A 56 5.20 3.75 -5.76
CA VAL A 56 4.80 2.73 -4.78
C VAL A 56 4.61 1.35 -5.44
N ALA A 57 4.87 0.29 -4.69
CA ALA A 57 4.50 -1.08 -5.05
C ALA A 57 3.70 -1.75 -3.93
N GLY A 58 3.31 -3.01 -4.11
CA GLY A 58 2.45 -3.73 -3.17
C GLY A 58 2.92 -3.73 -1.71
N ARG A 59 4.24 -3.76 -1.46
CA ARG A 59 4.80 -3.70 -0.10
C ARG A 59 4.62 -2.35 0.61
N ASP A 60 4.33 -1.30 -0.15
CA ASP A 60 4.20 0.08 0.35
C ASP A 60 2.75 0.41 0.72
N ILE A 61 1.80 -0.52 0.52
CA ILE A 61 0.40 -0.35 0.91
C ILE A 61 -0.04 -1.46 1.86
N ASP A 62 -0.95 -1.11 2.77
CA ASP A 62 -1.69 -2.06 3.59
C ASP A 62 -3.15 -1.60 3.69
N LYS A 63 -4.02 -2.40 4.30
CA LYS A 63 -5.44 -2.09 4.46
C LYS A 63 -5.60 -0.73 5.14
N TRP A 64 -6.34 0.19 4.51
CA TRP A 64 -6.55 1.58 4.95
C TRP A 64 -5.32 2.49 4.91
N GLN A 65 -4.15 1.95 4.60
CA GLN A 65 -2.87 2.58 4.85
C GLN A 65 -2.12 2.77 3.53
N PHE A 66 -1.91 4.04 3.18
CA PHE A 66 -1.01 4.41 2.09
C PHE A 66 0.32 4.84 2.69
N GLY A 67 1.37 4.03 2.51
CA GLY A 67 2.71 4.35 2.98
C GLY A 67 3.30 5.53 2.24
N GLN A 68 4.25 6.23 2.86
CA GLN A 68 5.01 7.24 2.14
C GLN A 68 5.89 6.58 1.07
N PRO A 69 5.88 7.07 -0.18
CA PRO A 69 6.73 6.54 -1.22
C PRO A 69 8.20 6.64 -0.83
N SER A 70 8.88 5.50 -0.80
CA SER A 70 10.33 5.37 -0.52
C SER A 70 11.18 5.22 -1.78
N ARG A 71 10.52 5.28 -2.95
CA ARG A 71 11.10 5.08 -4.28
C ARG A 71 10.54 6.09 -5.25
N TRP A 72 11.25 6.27 -6.37
CA TRP A 72 10.89 7.21 -7.42
C TRP A 72 10.94 6.57 -8.78
N LEU A 73 9.97 6.89 -9.62
CA LEU A 73 9.92 6.56 -11.02
C LEU A 73 10.67 7.64 -11.81
N VAL A 74 11.59 7.21 -12.67
CA VAL A 74 12.14 8.00 -13.76
C VAL A 74 11.07 8.05 -14.87
N HIS A 75 10.30 9.12 -14.85
CA HIS A 75 9.10 9.29 -15.66
C HIS A 75 9.41 10.07 -16.94
N LEU A 76 9.71 9.33 -18.01
CA LEU A 76 9.98 9.84 -19.36
C LEU A 76 8.98 9.26 -20.37
N PRO A 77 7.78 9.84 -20.53
CA PRO A 77 6.77 9.35 -21.46
C PRO A 77 7.25 9.34 -22.92
N ALA A 78 6.87 8.29 -23.68
CA ALA A 78 7.21 8.16 -25.09
C ALA A 78 6.84 9.41 -25.91
N GLY A 79 7.83 9.98 -26.61
CA GLY A 79 7.64 11.12 -27.52
C GLY A 79 7.36 12.47 -26.84
N LYS A 80 7.40 12.56 -25.51
CA LYS A 80 7.05 13.79 -24.76
C LYS A 80 8.26 14.56 -24.24
N MET A 81 9.37 13.88 -24.01
CA MET A 81 10.56 14.45 -23.35
C MET A 81 11.85 13.98 -24.02
N ASN A 82 12.90 14.78 -23.91
CA ASN A 82 14.24 14.40 -24.34
C ASN A 82 15.11 14.08 -23.12
N VAL A 83 15.73 12.90 -23.08
CA VAL A 83 16.58 12.49 -21.96
C VAL A 83 17.87 13.33 -21.88
N ASP A 84 18.30 13.94 -23.00
CA ASP A 84 19.45 14.84 -23.03
C ASP A 84 19.23 16.14 -22.22
N ASP A 85 17.98 16.49 -21.94
CA ASP A 85 17.64 17.62 -21.05
C ASP A 85 17.89 17.28 -19.56
N TYR A 86 18.18 16.01 -19.24
CA TYR A 86 18.37 15.50 -17.88
C TYR A 86 19.63 14.62 -17.79
N PRO A 87 20.85 15.21 -17.79
CA PRO A 87 22.10 14.46 -17.90
C PRO A 87 22.32 13.40 -16.82
N ALA A 88 21.89 13.64 -15.58
CA ALA A 88 22.03 12.68 -14.48
C ALA A 88 21.11 11.46 -14.67
N VAL A 89 19.86 11.71 -15.07
CA VAL A 89 18.89 10.66 -15.43
C VAL A 89 19.39 9.85 -16.61
N ARG A 90 19.90 10.53 -17.65
CA ARG A 90 20.51 9.89 -18.80
C ARG A 90 21.61 8.93 -18.36
N GLN A 91 22.64 9.44 -17.68
CA GLN A 91 23.78 8.66 -17.21
C GLN A 91 23.34 7.39 -16.45
N TYR A 92 22.32 7.49 -15.60
CA TYR A 92 21.76 6.34 -14.90
C TYR A 92 21.11 5.33 -15.85
N LEU A 93 20.19 5.76 -16.72
CA LEU A 93 19.52 4.87 -17.66
C LEU A 93 20.51 4.21 -18.63
N GLU A 94 21.60 4.90 -19.00
CA GLU A 94 22.67 4.34 -19.82
C GLU A 94 23.27 3.06 -19.21
N THR A 95 23.29 2.92 -17.88
CA THR A 95 23.75 1.70 -17.20
C THR A 95 22.83 0.50 -17.42
N HIS A 96 21.55 0.75 -17.75
CA HIS A 96 20.52 -0.24 -18.04
C HIS A 96 20.23 -0.39 -19.55
N ARG A 97 20.93 0.37 -20.40
CA ARG A 97 20.61 0.51 -21.84
C ARG A 97 20.47 -0.82 -22.58
N ALA A 98 21.36 -1.77 -22.33
CA ALA A 98 21.38 -3.06 -23.03
C ALA A 98 20.10 -3.90 -22.78
N GLU A 99 19.44 -3.72 -21.62
CA GLU A 99 18.18 -4.37 -21.30
C GLU A 99 17.00 -3.56 -21.85
N LEU A 100 17.08 -2.24 -21.73
CA LEU A 100 16.06 -1.31 -22.19
C LEU A 100 15.86 -1.34 -23.71
N GLU A 101 16.93 -1.52 -24.49
CA GLU A 101 16.88 -1.67 -25.96
C GLU A 101 16.23 -2.97 -26.43
N LYS A 102 16.11 -3.99 -25.56
CA LYS A 102 15.45 -5.26 -25.89
C LYS A 102 13.93 -5.20 -25.72
N ARG A 103 13.40 -4.11 -25.16
CA ARG A 103 11.96 -3.97 -24.92
C ARG A 103 11.22 -3.90 -26.26
N PRO A 104 10.08 -4.61 -26.39
CA PRO A 104 9.23 -4.48 -27.57
C PRO A 104 8.56 -3.09 -27.60
N GLY A 105 8.18 -2.66 -28.80
CA GLY A 105 7.43 -1.41 -29.02
C GLY A 105 8.18 -0.39 -29.88
N HIS A 106 7.65 0.84 -29.94
CA HIS A 106 8.15 1.94 -30.77
C HIS A 106 8.78 3.08 -29.97
N GLN A 107 8.73 2.99 -28.64
CA GLN A 107 9.35 3.92 -27.71
C GLN A 107 10.88 3.87 -27.82
N LYS A 108 11.54 5.00 -27.54
CA LYS A 108 12.99 5.01 -27.43
C LYS A 108 13.41 4.22 -26.18
N TRP A 109 14.65 3.74 -26.18
CA TRP A 109 15.16 2.89 -25.10
C TRP A 109 15.09 3.56 -23.71
N TYR A 110 15.14 4.90 -23.63
CA TYR A 110 15.02 5.65 -22.38
C TYR A 110 13.59 6.07 -22.02
N GLU A 111 12.60 5.75 -22.86
CA GLU A 111 11.21 6.18 -22.66
C GLU A 111 10.40 5.08 -21.95
N LEU A 112 9.45 5.48 -21.10
CA LEU A 112 8.34 4.63 -20.67
C LEU A 112 7.37 4.46 -21.83
N ASP A 113 6.72 3.29 -21.90
CA ASP A 113 5.74 3.00 -22.94
C ASP A 113 4.54 3.98 -22.84
N GLY A 114 4.14 4.53 -23.99
CA GLY A 114 3.15 5.60 -24.10
C GLY A 114 1.75 5.19 -23.66
N GLU A 115 1.40 3.89 -23.68
CA GLU A 115 0.11 3.42 -23.16
C GLU A 115 -0.03 3.60 -21.64
N TYR A 116 1.10 3.71 -20.91
CA TYR A 116 1.13 3.78 -19.45
C TYR A 116 1.59 5.14 -18.91
N ALA A 117 1.89 6.07 -19.82
CA ALA A 117 2.29 7.43 -19.52
C ALA A 117 1.15 8.37 -19.92
N SER A 118 0.10 8.39 -19.09
CA SER A 118 -1.09 9.17 -19.38
C SER A 118 -0.82 10.67 -19.25
N GLU A 119 -1.47 11.48 -20.08
CA GLU A 119 -1.33 12.94 -20.08
C GLU A 119 -1.79 13.64 -18.79
N SER A 120 -2.41 12.93 -17.84
CA SER A 120 -2.94 13.51 -16.59
C SER A 120 -1.90 13.70 -15.48
N ASP A 121 -0.61 13.44 -15.73
CA ASP A 121 0.47 13.49 -14.72
C ASP A 121 0.81 14.90 -14.17
N THR A 122 0.05 15.93 -14.57
CA THR A 122 0.18 17.28 -14.03
C THR A 122 -0.69 17.54 -12.82
N GLU A 123 -1.75 16.77 -12.58
CA GLU A 123 -2.66 16.99 -11.46
C GLU A 123 -2.71 15.77 -10.53
N VAL A 124 -2.40 16.00 -9.25
CA VAL A 124 -2.53 14.98 -8.21
C VAL A 124 -4.02 14.74 -7.98
N GLN A 125 -4.52 13.63 -8.53
CA GLN A 125 -5.89 13.19 -8.30
C GLN A 125 -5.88 12.05 -7.27
N PRO A 126 -6.63 12.16 -6.16
CA PRO A 126 -6.77 11.07 -5.21
C PRO A 126 -7.32 9.82 -5.87
N LYS A 127 -6.84 8.66 -5.43
CA LYS A 127 -7.25 7.38 -6.01
C LYS A 127 -7.18 6.27 -4.96
N ILE A 128 -8.08 5.30 -5.06
CA ILE A 128 -7.99 4.07 -4.28
C ILE A 128 -7.06 3.11 -5.03
N ILE A 129 -6.04 2.60 -4.36
CA ILE A 129 -5.02 1.69 -4.92
C ILE A 129 -5.10 0.34 -4.23
N PHE A 130 -4.81 -0.71 -5.00
CA PHE A 130 -4.70 -2.10 -4.55
C PHE A 130 -3.66 -2.83 -5.42
N PHE A 131 -2.98 -3.86 -4.89
CA PHE A 131 -2.03 -4.68 -5.65
C PHE A 131 -2.44 -6.15 -5.67
N GLN A 132 -2.05 -6.86 -6.74
CA GLN A 132 -2.45 -8.22 -7.13
C GLN A 132 -2.25 -9.35 -6.09
N ASP A 133 -1.87 -9.07 -4.85
CA ASP A 133 -1.73 -10.10 -3.80
C ASP A 133 -3.08 -10.73 -3.45
N ALA A 134 -3.25 -11.97 -3.91
CA ALA A 134 -4.46 -12.77 -3.70
C ALA A 134 -4.72 -13.11 -2.23
N GLY A 135 -3.67 -13.16 -1.38
CA GLY A 135 -3.82 -13.61 0.00
C GLY A 135 -4.52 -12.61 0.90
N ARG A 136 -4.38 -11.31 0.60
CA ARG A 136 -4.86 -10.20 1.44
C ARG A 136 -5.20 -8.99 0.57
N PRO A 137 -6.40 -8.94 -0.04
CA PRO A 137 -6.80 -7.73 -0.73
C PRO A 137 -6.86 -6.56 0.24
N ALA A 138 -5.98 -5.59 0.00
CA ALA A 138 -5.79 -4.41 0.81
C ALA A 138 -5.95 -3.17 -0.06
N PHE A 139 -6.94 -2.34 0.26
CA PHE A 139 -7.21 -1.11 -0.46
C PHE A 139 -6.81 0.08 0.41
N ALA A 140 -6.15 1.05 -0.20
CA ALA A 140 -5.72 2.28 0.45
C ALA A 140 -6.08 3.50 -0.41
N LEU A 141 -6.33 4.64 0.24
CA LEU A 141 -6.56 5.91 -0.45
C LEU A 141 -5.23 6.66 -0.61
N ASP A 142 -4.76 6.80 -1.85
CA ASP A 142 -3.62 7.63 -2.21
C ASP A 142 -4.09 9.07 -2.47
N ARG A 143 -3.41 10.03 -1.84
CA ARG A 143 -3.55 11.47 -2.07
C ARG A 143 -2.25 12.14 -2.50
N SER A 144 -1.17 11.37 -2.63
CA SER A 144 0.17 11.84 -3.01
C SER A 144 0.33 11.99 -4.52
N GLY A 145 -0.49 11.28 -5.30
CA GLY A 145 -0.35 11.22 -6.76
C GLY A 145 0.81 10.35 -7.21
N ALA A 146 1.25 9.40 -6.36
CA ALA A 146 2.35 8.51 -6.70
C ALA A 146 2.01 7.64 -7.93
N HIS A 147 3.00 7.38 -8.76
CA HIS A 147 2.90 6.28 -9.71
C HIS A 147 2.98 4.96 -8.96
N PHE A 148 2.42 3.90 -9.53
CA PHE A 148 2.38 2.60 -8.86
C PHE A 148 2.75 1.47 -9.83
N ALA A 149 3.29 0.39 -9.27
CA ALA A 149 3.76 -0.75 -10.06
C ALA A 149 2.65 -1.35 -10.93
N HIS A 150 3.04 -1.96 -12.04
CA HIS A 150 2.12 -2.64 -12.96
C HIS A 150 1.23 -3.72 -12.31
N SER A 151 1.71 -4.35 -11.24
CA SER A 151 0.94 -5.28 -10.41
C SER A 151 -0.11 -4.60 -9.53
N GLY A 152 -0.30 -3.29 -9.66
CA GLY A 152 -1.32 -2.52 -8.99
C GLY A 152 -2.48 -2.15 -9.90
N PHE A 153 -3.61 -1.84 -9.26
CA PHE A 153 -4.78 -1.24 -9.86
C PHE A 153 -5.17 0.01 -9.10
N SER A 154 -5.79 0.97 -9.79
CA SER A 154 -6.33 2.17 -9.17
C SER A 154 -7.73 2.52 -9.66
N LEU A 155 -8.49 3.18 -8.79
CA LEU A 155 -9.77 3.80 -9.07
C LEU A 155 -9.63 5.29 -8.74
N PRO A 156 -9.80 6.21 -9.70
CA PRO A 156 -9.56 7.65 -9.51
C PRO A 156 -10.72 8.32 -8.75
N HIS A 157 -10.94 7.88 -7.51
CA HIS A 157 -12.04 8.32 -6.65
C HIS A 157 -11.53 8.59 -5.24
N GLU A 158 -11.95 9.71 -4.67
CA GLU A 158 -11.80 10.02 -3.26
C GLU A 158 -13.09 9.68 -2.50
N ASP A 159 -13.41 8.39 -2.42
CA ASP A 159 -14.68 7.94 -1.82
C ASP A 159 -14.43 6.94 -0.68
N TYR A 160 -14.66 7.38 0.55
CA TYR A 160 -14.53 6.53 1.74
C TYR A 160 -15.61 5.45 1.82
N TYR A 161 -16.78 5.64 1.21
CA TYR A 161 -17.77 4.58 1.12
C TYR A 161 -17.26 3.44 0.22
N LEU A 162 -16.74 3.79 -0.96
CA LEU A 162 -16.10 2.84 -1.87
C LEU A 162 -14.94 2.10 -1.19
N LEU A 163 -14.05 2.83 -0.52
CA LEU A 163 -12.93 2.24 0.23
C LEU A 163 -13.42 1.25 1.29
N GLY A 164 -14.48 1.61 2.02
CA GLY A 164 -15.11 0.78 3.03
C GLY A 164 -15.66 -0.52 2.49
N VAL A 165 -16.45 -0.42 1.41
CA VAL A 165 -17.00 -1.59 0.73
C VAL A 165 -15.88 -2.53 0.29
N LEU A 166 -14.87 -2.02 -0.41
CA LEU A 166 -13.76 -2.83 -0.96
C LEU A 166 -12.93 -3.54 0.12
N ASN A 167 -12.77 -2.94 1.30
CA ASN A 167 -12.04 -3.52 2.43
C ASN A 167 -12.89 -4.42 3.36
N SER A 168 -14.17 -4.63 3.06
CA SER A 168 -15.04 -5.52 3.85
C SER A 168 -14.69 -6.99 3.69
N LYS A 169 -15.02 -7.81 4.71
CA LYS A 169 -14.86 -9.27 4.65
C LYS A 169 -15.62 -9.90 3.49
N LEU A 170 -16.79 -9.37 3.17
CA LEU A 170 -17.59 -9.85 2.04
C LEU A 170 -16.85 -9.64 0.70
N GLN A 171 -16.32 -8.45 0.44
CA GLN A 171 -15.56 -8.23 -0.79
C GLN A 171 -14.27 -9.05 -0.82
N ARG A 172 -13.57 -9.16 0.31
CA ARG A 172 -12.40 -10.05 0.43
C ARG A 172 -12.73 -11.49 0.05
N PHE A 173 -13.83 -12.04 0.56
CA PHE A 173 -14.32 -13.36 0.19
C PHE A 173 -14.60 -13.49 -1.31
N LEU A 174 -15.29 -12.51 -1.89
CA LEU A 174 -15.64 -12.52 -3.32
C LEU A 174 -14.40 -12.44 -4.22
N ILE A 175 -13.43 -11.60 -3.90
CA ILE A 175 -12.17 -11.49 -4.64
C ILE A 175 -11.41 -12.81 -4.58
N GLN A 176 -11.21 -13.37 -3.38
CA GLN A 176 -10.44 -14.59 -3.20
C GLN A 176 -11.10 -15.80 -3.86
N SER A 177 -12.42 -15.94 -3.71
CA SER A 177 -13.16 -17.04 -4.31
C SER A 177 -13.17 -17.01 -5.84
N GLN A 178 -13.05 -15.84 -6.47
CA GLN A 178 -12.89 -15.71 -7.92
C GLN A 178 -11.47 -16.10 -8.37
N VAL A 179 -10.44 -15.68 -7.62
CA VAL A 179 -9.05 -16.07 -7.91
C VAL A 179 -8.88 -17.59 -7.79
N GLU A 180 -9.37 -18.18 -6.70
CA GLU A 180 -9.33 -19.64 -6.46
C GLU A 180 -9.98 -20.42 -7.62
N GLU A 181 -11.12 -19.95 -8.14
CA GLU A 181 -11.82 -20.60 -9.26
C GLU A 181 -11.10 -20.44 -10.61
N SER A 182 -10.49 -19.26 -10.85
CA SER A 182 -9.78 -18.99 -12.09
C SER A 182 -8.51 -19.84 -12.26
N GLY A 183 -7.98 -20.42 -11.18
CA GLY A 183 -6.71 -21.16 -11.18
C GLY A 183 -5.49 -20.29 -11.54
N VAL A 184 -5.63 -18.97 -11.48
CA VAL A 184 -4.60 -18.01 -11.88
C VAL A 184 -3.55 -17.89 -10.79
N GLU A 185 -2.35 -18.39 -11.05
CA GLU A 185 -1.19 -18.23 -10.15
C GLU A 185 -0.78 -16.76 -9.97
N ALA A 186 -1.11 -15.89 -10.93
CA ALA A 186 -0.76 -14.46 -10.94
C ALA A 186 -1.61 -13.58 -10.00
N GLY A 187 -2.55 -14.15 -9.25
CA GLY A 187 -3.36 -13.42 -8.26
C GLY A 187 -4.58 -12.69 -8.84
N VAL A 188 -4.96 -11.57 -8.21
CA VAL A 188 -6.17 -10.81 -8.59
C VAL A 188 -6.00 -10.17 -9.97
N GLN A 189 -6.98 -10.32 -10.87
CA GLN A 189 -6.98 -9.66 -12.17
C GLN A 189 -7.98 -8.51 -12.21
N GLN A 190 -7.82 -7.59 -13.17
CA GLN A 190 -8.74 -6.47 -13.41
C GLN A 190 -10.20 -6.97 -13.54
N ALA A 191 -10.40 -8.05 -14.29
CA ALA A 191 -11.71 -8.66 -14.50
C ALA A 191 -12.37 -9.13 -13.19
N HIS A 192 -11.60 -9.61 -12.20
CA HIS A 192 -12.14 -10.01 -10.90
C HIS A 192 -12.68 -8.80 -10.10
N LEU A 193 -12.03 -7.65 -10.24
CA LEU A 193 -12.46 -6.39 -9.61
C LEU A 193 -13.67 -5.78 -10.32
N GLU A 194 -13.66 -5.78 -11.65
CA GLU A 194 -14.72 -5.18 -12.46
C GLU A 194 -16.11 -5.74 -12.16
N VAL A 195 -16.20 -7.03 -11.85
CA VAL A 195 -17.47 -7.74 -11.60
C VAL A 195 -17.87 -7.77 -10.12
N LEU A 196 -17.11 -7.13 -9.22
CA LEU A 196 -17.48 -7.11 -7.81
C LEU A 196 -18.84 -6.44 -7.62
N PRO A 197 -19.78 -7.07 -6.90
CA PRO A 197 -21.10 -6.53 -6.68
C PRO A 197 -20.98 -5.33 -5.74
N PHE A 198 -21.65 -4.25 -6.09
CA PHE A 198 -21.63 -3.00 -5.37
C PHE A 198 -23.07 -2.62 -5.02
N PRO A 199 -23.47 -2.73 -3.74
CA PRO A 199 -24.85 -2.51 -3.35
C PRO A 199 -25.20 -1.02 -3.51
N VAL A 200 -26.46 -0.74 -3.83
CA VAL A 200 -26.98 0.64 -3.76
C VAL A 200 -27.32 0.92 -2.29
N PRO A 201 -26.58 1.77 -1.58
CA PRO A 201 -26.77 1.92 -0.15
C PRO A 201 -27.99 2.80 0.16
N LEU A 202 -28.65 2.50 1.28
CA LEU A 202 -29.43 3.52 1.99
C LEU A 202 -28.50 4.63 2.50
N LEU A 203 -29.04 5.83 2.69
CA LEU A 203 -28.24 6.99 3.15
C LEU A 203 -27.51 6.70 4.47
N GLU A 204 -28.14 5.93 5.37
CA GLU A 204 -27.55 5.52 6.64
C GLU A 204 -26.33 4.61 6.46
N HIS A 205 -26.42 3.58 5.60
CA HIS A 205 -25.29 2.70 5.31
C HIS A 205 -24.15 3.45 4.63
N LYS A 206 -24.48 4.33 3.67
CA LYS A 206 -23.48 5.15 2.98
C LYS A 206 -22.73 6.04 3.97
N THR A 207 -23.45 6.73 4.84
CA THR A 207 -22.88 7.62 5.86
C THR A 207 -22.04 6.82 6.84
N MET A 208 -22.57 5.71 7.35
CA MET A 208 -21.90 4.86 8.34
C MET A 208 -20.58 4.33 7.78
N ILE A 209 -20.63 3.58 6.67
CA ILE A 209 -19.44 2.99 6.05
C ILE A 209 -18.44 4.08 5.67
N GLY A 210 -18.89 5.20 5.10
CA GLY A 210 -18.01 6.32 4.74
C GLY A 210 -17.28 6.90 5.96
N SER A 211 -18.01 7.24 7.03
CA SER A 211 -17.40 7.80 8.25
C SER A 211 -16.49 6.81 8.97
N THR A 212 -16.88 5.53 9.03
CA THR A 212 -16.11 4.49 9.70
C THR A 212 -14.84 4.17 8.90
N SER A 213 -14.90 4.17 7.57
CA SER A 213 -13.72 3.99 6.71
C SER A 213 -12.75 5.14 6.83
N HIS A 214 -13.24 6.38 6.89
CA HIS A 214 -12.41 7.55 7.17
C HIS A 214 -11.71 7.43 8.54
N PHE A 215 -12.44 6.94 9.56
CA PHE A 215 -11.87 6.67 10.87
C PHE A 215 -10.80 5.57 10.83
N CYS A 216 -11.00 4.49 10.07
CA CYS A 216 -9.97 3.47 9.85
C CYS A 216 -8.71 4.06 9.21
N VAL A 217 -8.83 4.90 8.17
CA VAL A 217 -7.67 5.57 7.56
C VAL A 217 -6.93 6.44 8.57
N LYS A 218 -7.65 7.16 9.43
CA LYS A 218 -7.06 7.97 10.50
C LYS A 218 -6.29 7.10 11.51
N LEU A 219 -6.91 6.03 12.01
CA LEU A 219 -6.29 5.11 12.96
C LEU A 219 -5.05 4.42 12.37
N ALA A 220 -5.08 4.08 11.07
CA ALA A 220 -3.93 3.49 10.38
C ALA A 220 -2.74 4.46 10.36
N GLY A 221 -3.01 5.74 10.06
CA GLY A 221 -2.00 6.79 10.14
C GLY A 221 -1.47 7.05 11.56
N GLU A 222 -2.34 6.98 12.58
CA GLU A 222 -1.93 7.07 13.99
C GLU A 222 -1.04 5.89 14.39
N ARG A 223 -1.41 4.68 13.98
CA ARG A 223 -0.63 3.45 14.19
C ARG A 223 0.76 3.56 13.57
N ASP A 224 0.85 4.04 12.34
CA ASP A 224 2.11 4.23 11.63
C ASP A 224 3.00 5.28 12.29
N GLY A 225 2.40 6.43 12.63
CA GLY A 225 3.10 7.49 13.35
C GLY A 225 3.65 7.00 14.69
N PHE A 226 2.89 6.15 15.38
CA PHE A 226 3.30 5.53 16.63
C PHE A 226 4.46 4.53 16.44
N HIS A 227 4.39 3.67 15.42
CA HIS A 227 5.51 2.79 15.08
C HIS A 227 6.77 3.59 14.73
N ALA A 228 6.66 4.59 13.87
CA ALA A 228 7.79 5.44 13.48
C ALA A 228 8.41 6.17 14.68
N HIS A 229 7.60 6.68 15.59
CA HIS A 229 8.06 7.27 16.84
C HIS A 229 8.84 6.24 17.68
N MET A 230 8.27 5.06 17.91
CA MET A 230 8.92 4.00 18.68
C MET A 230 10.22 3.50 18.03
N HIS A 231 10.25 3.39 16.70
CA HIS A 231 11.48 3.06 15.96
C HIS A 231 12.55 4.11 16.21
N GLN A 232 12.20 5.40 16.15
CA GLN A 232 13.16 6.47 16.42
C GLN A 232 13.62 6.48 17.89
N GLU A 233 12.72 6.23 18.85
CA GLU A 233 13.04 6.12 20.28
C GLU A 233 14.01 4.97 20.58
N ILE A 234 13.79 3.81 19.95
CA ILE A 234 14.68 2.66 20.07
C ILE A 234 16.04 3.00 19.44
N ALA A 235 16.04 3.54 18.22
CA ALA A 235 17.26 3.83 17.49
C ALA A 235 18.13 4.87 18.21
N GLN A 236 17.55 6.01 18.61
CA GLN A 236 18.31 7.10 19.22
C GLN A 236 19.05 6.71 20.52
N HIS A 237 18.54 5.71 21.24
CA HIS A 237 19.12 5.25 22.49
C HIS A 237 19.97 3.98 22.36
N LEU A 238 19.67 3.11 21.39
CA LEU A 238 20.28 1.78 21.31
C LEU A 238 21.09 1.54 20.02
N ALA A 239 20.78 2.25 18.93
CA ALA A 239 21.53 2.12 17.68
C ALA A 239 22.80 3.00 17.71
N PRO A 240 23.94 2.54 17.17
CA PRO A 240 25.19 3.31 17.17
C PRO A 240 25.10 4.69 16.51
N GLY A 241 24.38 4.81 15.39
CA GLY A 241 24.17 6.06 14.67
C GLY A 241 22.86 6.79 15.01
N GLY A 242 22.02 6.22 15.87
CA GLY A 242 20.75 6.81 16.28
C GLY A 242 19.65 6.83 15.20
N ALA A 243 19.81 6.11 14.09
CA ALA A 243 18.88 6.13 12.97
C ALA A 243 18.00 4.88 12.90
N ALA A 244 16.69 5.06 12.66
CA ALA A 244 15.73 3.95 12.54
C ALA A 244 16.08 2.95 11.41
N SER A 245 16.80 3.41 10.36
CA SER A 245 17.31 2.55 9.28
C SER A 245 18.35 1.53 9.74
N GLU A 246 18.94 1.71 10.93
CA GLU A 246 19.88 0.77 11.52
C GLU A 246 19.18 -0.37 12.27
N LEU A 247 17.86 -0.33 12.47
CA LEU A 247 17.13 -1.37 13.19
C LEU A 247 16.98 -2.66 12.37
N SER A 248 17.06 -3.80 13.04
CA SER A 248 16.71 -5.09 12.42
C SER A 248 15.20 -5.23 12.23
N GLU A 249 14.75 -6.10 11.33
CA GLU A 249 13.31 -6.40 11.15
C GLU A 249 12.61 -6.79 12.45
N ARG A 250 13.31 -7.50 13.35
CA ARG A 250 12.78 -7.87 14.67
C ARG A 250 12.60 -6.67 15.59
N LEU A 251 13.52 -5.70 15.55
CA LEU A 251 13.41 -4.46 16.31
C LEU A 251 12.34 -3.53 15.73
N LEU A 252 12.15 -3.52 14.40
CA LEU A 252 10.99 -2.86 13.79
C LEU A 252 9.68 -3.49 14.29
N GLY A 253 9.67 -4.82 14.49
CA GLY A 253 8.61 -5.59 15.13
C GLY A 253 8.63 -5.58 16.68
N TRP A 254 9.11 -4.53 17.33
CA TRP A 254 9.30 -4.45 18.80
C TRP A 254 8.08 -4.88 19.62
N HIS A 255 6.86 -4.60 19.14
CA HIS A 255 5.61 -4.91 19.82
C HIS A 255 5.38 -6.42 20.01
N LEU A 256 6.05 -7.25 19.20
CA LEU A 256 5.99 -8.70 19.26
C LEU A 256 6.99 -9.32 20.25
N LEU A 257 7.92 -8.52 20.79
CA LEU A 257 9.02 -9.00 21.63
C LEU A 257 8.76 -8.73 23.11
N ASP A 258 8.89 -9.73 23.98
CA ASP A 258 9.05 -9.48 25.40
C ASP A 258 10.42 -8.82 25.70
N ILE A 259 10.60 -8.31 26.92
CA ILE A 259 11.85 -7.59 27.27
C ILE A 259 13.10 -8.47 27.10
N VAL A 260 12.99 -9.77 27.36
CA VAL A 260 14.09 -10.72 27.21
C VAL A 260 14.49 -10.85 25.74
N SER A 261 13.52 -11.14 24.87
CA SER A 261 13.74 -11.28 23.43
C SER A 261 14.19 -9.96 22.78
N PHE A 262 13.67 -8.82 23.27
CA PHE A 262 14.08 -7.50 22.84
C PHE A 262 15.55 -7.23 23.17
N GLN A 263 15.96 -7.47 24.42
CA GLN A 263 17.36 -7.31 24.84
C GLN A 263 18.30 -8.25 24.07
N GLU A 264 17.88 -9.50 23.83
CA GLU A 264 18.66 -10.44 23.03
C GLU A 264 18.87 -9.94 21.60
N GLU A 265 17.83 -9.39 20.98
CA GLU A 265 17.90 -8.82 19.64
C GLU A 265 18.81 -7.60 19.58
N VAL A 266 18.70 -6.68 20.55
CA VAL A 266 19.57 -5.49 20.68
C VAL A 266 21.04 -5.94 20.81
N ARG A 267 21.33 -6.90 21.68
CA ARG A 267 22.69 -7.45 21.86
C ARG A 267 23.21 -8.11 20.59
N ARG A 268 22.37 -8.89 19.91
CA ARG A 268 22.72 -9.60 18.67
C ARG A 268 23.03 -8.63 17.54
N HIS A 269 22.22 -7.60 17.39
CA HIS A 269 22.26 -6.68 16.24
C HIS A 269 23.27 -5.55 16.42
N PHE A 270 23.36 -4.97 17.63
CA PHE A 270 24.26 -3.84 17.92
C PHE A 270 25.53 -4.23 18.70
N GLY A 271 25.64 -5.47 19.15
CA GLY A 271 26.81 -5.94 19.93
C GLY A 271 26.86 -5.42 21.37
N ALA A 272 25.84 -4.71 21.83
CA ALA A 272 25.74 -4.13 23.17
C ALA A 272 24.44 -4.56 23.85
N ALA A 273 24.52 -4.93 25.14
CA ALA A 273 23.34 -5.17 25.94
C ALA A 273 22.83 -3.85 26.55
N ILE A 274 21.50 -3.75 26.72
CA ILE A 274 20.90 -2.70 27.54
C ILE A 274 21.45 -2.83 28.97
N ALA A 275 21.86 -1.70 29.56
CA ALA A 275 22.38 -1.67 30.92
C ALA A 275 21.35 -2.21 31.91
N GLN A 276 21.78 -2.99 32.91
CA GLN A 276 20.88 -3.73 33.80
C GLN A 276 19.93 -2.81 34.59
N ASP A 277 20.40 -1.63 34.96
CA ASP A 277 19.65 -0.59 35.65
C ASP A 277 18.61 0.12 34.75
N MET A 278 18.81 0.10 33.43
CA MET A 278 17.89 0.66 32.44
C MET A 278 16.82 -0.32 31.96
N LEU A 279 17.01 -1.64 32.18
CA LEU A 279 16.06 -2.66 31.74
C LEU A 279 14.63 -2.46 32.28
N PRO A 280 14.39 -2.11 33.55
CA PRO A 280 13.04 -1.86 34.05
C PRO A 280 12.36 -0.69 33.34
N SER A 281 13.10 0.36 32.99
CA SER A 281 12.58 1.52 32.27
C SER A 281 12.17 1.15 30.84
N TRP A 282 13.00 0.36 30.15
CA TRP A 282 12.67 -0.16 28.82
C TRP A 282 11.48 -1.11 28.84
N ASP A 283 11.40 -2.01 29.81
CA ASP A 283 10.25 -2.91 29.97
C ASP A 283 8.96 -2.13 30.21
N GLY A 284 9.01 -1.11 31.08
CA GLY A 284 7.88 -0.20 31.32
C GLY A 284 7.43 0.52 30.05
N LEU A 285 8.37 1.15 29.34
CA LEU A 285 8.11 1.88 28.10
C LEU A 285 7.51 0.97 27.01
N LEU A 286 8.09 -0.21 26.79
CA LEU A 286 7.58 -1.15 25.78
C LEU A 286 6.19 -1.69 26.16
N ARG A 287 5.92 -1.94 27.44
CA ARG A 287 4.58 -2.38 27.89
C ARG A 287 3.53 -1.30 27.69
N GLU A 288 3.83 -0.06 28.08
CA GLU A 288 2.93 1.07 27.87
C GLU A 288 2.68 1.29 26.37
N ALA A 289 3.74 1.25 25.55
CA ALA A 289 3.61 1.40 24.12
C ALA A 289 2.77 0.29 23.48
N LYS A 290 2.92 -0.97 23.90
CA LYS A 290 2.06 -2.08 23.47
C LYS A 290 0.60 -1.87 23.86
N GLN A 291 0.34 -1.31 25.04
CA GLN A 291 -1.02 -1.02 25.49
C GLN A 291 -1.67 0.09 24.64
N GLN A 292 -0.91 1.13 24.29
CA GLN A 292 -1.41 2.19 23.40
C GLN A 292 -1.72 1.63 22.00
N LEU A 293 -0.81 0.82 21.45
CA LEU A 293 -1.00 0.16 20.16
C LEU A 293 -2.25 -0.75 20.16
N SER A 294 -2.46 -1.52 21.23
CA SER A 294 -3.62 -2.42 21.32
C SER A 294 -4.96 -1.68 21.41
N ILE A 295 -4.98 -0.44 21.92
CA ILE A 295 -6.18 0.42 21.89
C ILE A 295 -6.50 0.81 20.45
N ILE A 296 -5.51 1.26 19.68
CA ILE A 296 -5.66 1.61 18.26
C ILE A 296 -6.16 0.40 17.47
N ASP A 297 -5.54 -0.78 17.67
CA ASP A 297 -5.94 -2.01 16.99
C ASP A 297 -7.37 -2.45 17.38
N ALA A 298 -7.76 -2.29 18.65
CA ALA A 298 -9.12 -2.61 19.09
C ALA A 298 -10.17 -1.67 18.48
N ASP A 299 -9.86 -0.38 18.37
CA ASP A 299 -10.75 0.60 17.74
C ASP A 299 -10.87 0.37 16.23
N MET A 300 -9.75 0.04 15.57
CA MET A 300 -9.73 -0.37 14.16
C MET A 300 -10.63 -1.60 13.96
N TRP A 301 -10.45 -2.64 14.78
CA TRP A 301 -11.24 -3.86 14.70
C TRP A 301 -12.75 -3.59 14.85
N ARG A 302 -13.15 -2.76 15.82
CA ARG A 302 -14.57 -2.38 16.02
C ARG A 302 -15.13 -1.63 14.81
N ALA A 303 -14.36 -0.71 14.24
CA ALA A 303 -14.73 0.04 13.06
C ALA A 303 -14.93 -0.90 11.85
N GLU A 304 -14.02 -1.84 11.64
CA GLU A 304 -14.15 -2.84 10.57
C GLU A 304 -15.38 -3.74 10.77
N GLN A 305 -15.66 -4.18 12.00
CA GLN A 305 -16.88 -4.95 12.30
C GLN A 305 -18.16 -4.17 11.99
N GLN A 306 -18.15 -2.85 12.18
CA GLN A 306 -19.28 -2.00 11.83
C GLN A 306 -19.49 -1.90 10.31
N ILE A 307 -18.40 -1.78 9.55
CA ILE A 307 -18.46 -1.81 8.08
C ILE A 307 -19.01 -3.16 7.60
N ASP A 308 -18.48 -4.26 8.13
CA ASP A 308 -18.90 -5.62 7.79
C ASP A 308 -20.39 -5.83 8.08
N ARG A 309 -20.89 -5.37 9.24
CA ARG A 309 -22.31 -5.46 9.57
C ARG A 309 -23.20 -4.74 8.55
N CYS A 310 -22.85 -3.51 8.16
CA CYS A 310 -23.59 -2.78 7.13
C CYS A 310 -23.56 -3.53 5.80
N MET A 311 -22.44 -4.16 5.43
CA MET A 311 -22.33 -4.98 4.23
C MET A 311 -23.23 -6.22 4.32
N TYR A 312 -23.28 -6.90 5.46
CA TYR A 312 -24.12 -8.09 5.63
C TYR A 312 -25.60 -7.74 5.53
N GLU A 313 -26.02 -6.61 6.08
CA GLU A 313 -27.38 -6.08 5.97
C GLU A 313 -27.73 -5.73 4.51
N MET A 314 -26.85 -5.01 3.79
CA MET A 314 -27.09 -4.62 2.39
C MET A 314 -27.17 -5.80 1.41
N PHE A 315 -26.55 -6.94 1.74
CA PHE A 315 -26.55 -8.16 0.92
C PHE A 315 -27.48 -9.26 1.45
N GLU A 316 -28.23 -8.96 2.52
CA GLU A 316 -29.18 -9.86 3.16
C GLU A 316 -28.55 -11.23 3.49
N LEU A 317 -27.38 -11.23 4.13
CA LEU A 317 -26.72 -12.48 4.53
C LEU A 317 -27.46 -13.18 5.67
N SER A 318 -27.53 -14.51 5.60
CA SER A 318 -28.03 -15.32 6.72
C SER A 318 -27.01 -15.41 7.85
N GLU A 319 -27.45 -15.84 9.04
CA GLU A 319 -26.56 -16.05 10.19
C GLU A 319 -25.46 -17.06 9.86
N GLU A 320 -25.77 -18.15 9.13
CA GLU A 320 -24.77 -19.14 8.72
C GLU A 320 -23.76 -18.58 7.72
N GLU A 321 -24.19 -17.70 6.81
CA GLU A 321 -23.30 -17.03 5.86
C GLU A 321 -22.37 -16.05 6.58
N ILE A 322 -22.86 -15.33 7.60
CA ILE A 322 -22.06 -14.44 8.44
C ILE A 322 -21.04 -15.22 9.26
N GLU A 323 -21.43 -16.35 9.87
CA GLU A 323 -20.51 -17.21 10.63
C GLU A 323 -19.41 -17.79 9.74
N LEU A 324 -19.75 -18.20 8.52
CA LEU A 324 -18.78 -18.66 7.53
C LEU A 324 -17.75 -17.57 7.18
N LEU A 325 -18.19 -16.33 6.97
CA LEU A 325 -17.27 -15.22 6.68
C LEU A 325 -16.38 -14.88 7.87
N ASN A 326 -16.95 -14.82 9.07
CA ASN A 326 -16.23 -14.44 10.29
C ASN A 326 -15.25 -15.51 10.77
N SER A 327 -15.49 -16.79 10.48
CA SER A 327 -14.54 -17.87 10.78
C SER A 327 -13.36 -17.92 9.81
N ARG A 328 -13.49 -17.34 8.61
CA ARG A 328 -12.45 -17.34 7.58
C ARG A 328 -11.57 -16.09 7.61
N TYR A 329 -12.06 -14.96 8.12
CA TYR A 329 -11.42 -13.64 7.97
C TYR A 329 -11.38 -12.75 9.21
#